data_AF-A0A259BJE9-F1
#
_entry.id   AF-A0A259BJE9-F1
#
_cell.length_a   1.000
_cell.length_b   1.000
_cell.length_c   1.000
_cell.angle_alpha   90.00
_cell.angle_beta   90.00
_cell.angle_gamma   90.00
#
_symmetry.space_group_name_H-M   'P 1'
#
loop_
_entity.id
_entity.type
_entity.pdbx_description
1 polymer ?
#
loop_
_entity_poly.entity_id
_entity_poly.type
_entity_poly.pdbx_seq_one_letter_code
_entity_poly.pdbx_strand_id
1 'polypeptide(L)'
;MSEEAARALPGDPVVRAFVPQRQVLAHCKAAVIHAGFNTVMDALSLGVPLVAMPIAFEQPGISARLLYSGVARIFPAKKASARRVEEALGLVLSDPAYAIAARRIQSEITASGGVSEAAELIVSAVGRR
;
A
#
# COMPACT_ATOMS: atom_id res chain seq x y z
N MET A 1 -8.51 16.43 11.40
CA MET A 1 -7.91 17.71 11.00
C MET A 1 -9.05 18.63 10.58
N SER A 2 -9.07 19.90 11.01
CA SER A 2 -10.09 20.87 10.59
C SER A 2 -9.88 21.28 9.13
N GLU A 3 -10.92 21.78 8.46
CA GLU A 3 -10.79 22.31 7.09
C GLU A 3 -9.85 23.51 7.00
N GLU A 4 -9.81 24.33 8.05
CA GLU A 4 -8.91 25.48 8.16
C GLU A 4 -7.44 25.04 8.21
N ALA A 5 -7.14 24.00 8.99
CA ALA A 5 -5.79 23.41 9.01
C ALA A 5 -5.41 22.77 7.67
N ALA A 6 -6.36 22.22 6.93
CA ALA A 6 -6.11 21.67 5.60
C ALA A 6 -5.76 22.77 4.58
N ARG A 7 -6.46 23.91 4.62
CA ARG A 7 -6.20 25.06 3.72
C ARG A 7 -4.85 25.76 3.99
N ALA A 8 -4.32 25.63 5.21
CA ALA A 8 -3.03 26.19 5.57
C ALA A 8 -1.83 25.36 5.04
N LEU A 9 -2.07 24.18 4.47
CA LEU A 9 -1.01 23.35 3.92
C LEU A 9 -0.51 23.89 2.57
N PRO A 10 0.81 23.82 2.29
CA PRO A 10 1.37 24.32 1.04
C PRO A 10 0.94 23.47 -0.18
N GLY A 11 0.85 24.12 -1.33
CA GLY A 11 0.45 23.49 -2.60
C GLY A 11 -1.07 23.43 -2.78
N ASP A 12 -1.55 22.33 -3.37
CA ASP A 12 -2.99 22.04 -3.52
C ASP A 12 -3.34 20.64 -2.95
N PRO A 13 -3.20 20.45 -1.61
CA PRO A 13 -3.41 19.15 -1.00
C PRO A 13 -4.91 18.82 -0.88
N VAL A 14 -5.29 17.63 -1.34
CA VAL A 14 -6.64 17.10 -1.15
C VAL A 14 -6.73 16.36 0.19
N VAL A 15 -7.41 16.97 1.16
CA VAL A 15 -7.67 16.37 2.48
C VAL A 15 -9.13 15.97 2.57
N ARG A 16 -9.40 14.70 2.87
CA ARG A 16 -10.76 14.18 3.06
C ARG A 16 -10.79 13.16 4.20
N ALA A 17 -11.91 13.06 4.90
CA ALA A 17 -12.14 12.01 5.90
C ALA A 17 -12.27 10.62 5.27
N PHE A 18 -12.76 10.57 4.03
CA PHE A 18 -12.89 9.35 3.23
C PHE A 18 -12.61 9.67 1.77
N VAL A 19 -11.96 8.74 1.08
CA VAL A 19 -11.73 8.79 -0.37
C VAL A 19 -11.99 7.40 -0.97
N PRO A 20 -12.36 7.32 -2.26
CA PRO A 20 -12.36 6.05 -2.98
C PRO A 20 -10.92 5.59 -3.19
N GLN A 21 -10.32 4.97 -2.16
CA GLN A 21 -8.88 4.68 -2.06
C GLN A 21 -8.29 4.05 -3.33
N ARG A 22 -8.92 3.00 -3.87
CA ARG A 22 -8.46 2.33 -5.09
C ARG A 22 -8.41 3.26 -6.31
N GLN A 23 -9.39 4.16 -6.46
CA GLN A 23 -9.41 5.14 -7.56
C GLN A 23 -8.27 6.16 -7.39
N VAL A 24 -8.00 6.61 -6.16
CA VAL A 24 -6.87 7.50 -5.88
C VAL A 24 -5.54 6.79 -6.18
N LEU A 25 -5.37 5.56 -5.69
CA LEU A 25 -4.16 4.77 -5.88
C LEU A 25 -3.83 4.52 -7.36
N ALA A 26 -4.84 4.40 -8.23
CA ALA A 26 -4.64 4.23 -9.67
C ALA A 26 -3.91 5.43 -10.33
N HIS A 27 -3.86 6.58 -9.66
CA HIS A 27 -3.14 7.77 -10.11
C HIS A 27 -1.85 8.04 -9.30
N CYS A 28 -1.51 7.17 -8.34
CA CYS A 28 -0.34 7.34 -7.48
C CYS A 28 0.91 6.66 -8.04
N LYS A 29 2.07 7.32 -7.92
CA LYS A 29 3.39 6.70 -8.18
C LYS A 29 3.95 5.95 -6.97
N ALA A 30 3.51 6.30 -5.77
CA ALA A 30 3.85 5.66 -4.51
C ALA A 30 2.77 6.01 -3.47
N ALA A 31 2.66 5.24 -2.38
CA ALA A 31 1.74 5.51 -1.29
C ALA A 31 2.42 5.44 0.08
N VAL A 32 2.04 6.36 0.99
CA VAL A 32 2.49 6.37 2.39
C VAL A 32 1.37 5.83 3.27
N ILE A 33 1.59 4.71 3.96
CA ILE A 33 0.54 3.96 4.66
C ILE A 33 1.02 3.42 6.01
N HIS A 34 0.11 2.92 6.84
CA HIS A 34 0.44 2.23 8.10
C HIS A 34 0.67 0.71 7.97
N ALA A 35 0.74 0.16 6.76
CA ALA A 35 0.85 -1.28 6.47
C ALA A 35 -0.38 -2.16 6.84
N GLY A 36 -1.58 -1.60 6.92
CA GLY A 36 -2.81 -2.39 6.94
C GLY A 36 -2.99 -3.20 5.66
N PHE A 37 -3.36 -4.49 5.80
CA PHE A 37 -3.29 -5.46 4.71
C PHE A 37 -4.14 -5.08 3.50
N ASN A 38 -5.35 -4.57 3.70
CA ASN A 38 -6.24 -4.20 2.60
C ASN A 38 -5.64 -3.09 1.71
N THR A 39 -5.11 -2.03 2.33
CA THR A 39 -4.45 -0.95 1.58
C THR A 39 -3.16 -1.43 0.90
N VAL A 40 -2.42 -2.34 1.53
CA VAL A 40 -1.26 -3.00 0.90
C VAL A 40 -1.69 -3.74 -0.36
N MET A 41 -2.73 -4.57 -0.29
CA MET A 41 -3.23 -5.34 -1.44
C MET A 41 -3.78 -4.42 -2.52
N ASP A 42 -4.51 -3.36 -2.16
CA ASP A 42 -4.99 -2.37 -3.11
C ASP A 42 -3.83 -1.73 -3.88
N ALA A 43 -2.82 -1.21 -3.18
CA ALA A 43 -1.68 -0.56 -3.79
C ALA A 43 -0.86 -1.51 -4.68
N LEU A 44 -0.53 -2.70 -4.17
CA LEU A 44 0.26 -3.68 -4.93
C LEU A 44 -0.51 -4.27 -6.11
N SER A 45 -1.84 -4.40 -6.03
CA SER A 45 -2.67 -4.79 -7.18
C SER A 45 -2.65 -3.74 -8.31
N LEU A 46 -2.24 -2.52 -8.01
CA LEU A 46 -2.07 -1.41 -8.96
C LEU A 46 -0.59 -1.14 -9.28
N GLY A 47 0.34 -1.97 -8.78
CA GLY A 47 1.76 -1.81 -9.00
C GLY A 47 2.38 -0.59 -8.29
N VAL A 48 1.73 -0.09 -7.23
CA VAL A 48 2.15 1.09 -6.49
C VAL A 48 3.08 0.70 -5.33
N PRO A 49 4.37 1.13 -5.33
CA PRO A 49 5.29 0.88 -4.23
C PRO A 49 4.97 1.75 -2.99
N LEU A 50 5.54 1.37 -1.85
CA LEU A 50 5.06 1.83 -0.55
C LEU A 50 6.14 2.48 0.33
N VAL A 51 5.71 3.44 1.14
CA VAL A 51 6.37 3.80 2.39
C VAL A 51 5.43 3.40 3.51
N ALA A 52 5.86 2.53 4.42
CA ALA A 52 5.01 2.01 5.47
C ALA A 52 5.51 2.33 6.89
N MET A 53 4.57 2.77 7.74
CA MET A 53 4.80 3.12 9.14
C MET A 53 3.88 2.30 10.04
N PRO A 54 4.23 1.05 10.38
CA PRO A 54 3.38 0.19 11.19
C PRO A 54 3.14 0.78 12.59
N ILE A 55 1.90 0.64 13.05
CA ILE A 55 1.39 1.16 14.31
C ILE A 55 1.14 0.00 15.30
N ALA A 56 0.40 -1.04 14.89
CA ALA A 56 -0.02 -2.12 15.79
C ALA A 56 -0.40 -3.43 15.06
N PHE A 57 -0.72 -4.47 15.85
CA PHE A 57 -1.29 -5.74 15.41
C PHE A 57 -0.45 -6.49 14.37
N GLU A 58 -1.03 -6.90 13.24
CA GLU A 58 -0.37 -7.65 12.17
C GLU A 58 0.59 -6.80 11.31
N GLN A 59 0.52 -5.47 11.43
CA GLN A 59 1.24 -4.53 10.56
C GLN A 59 2.78 -4.71 10.57
N PRO A 60 3.45 -5.05 11.69
CA PRO A 60 4.88 -5.38 11.66
C PRO A 60 5.19 -6.65 10.85
N GLY A 61 4.34 -7.67 10.93
CA GLY A 61 4.48 -8.90 10.14
C GLY A 61 4.30 -8.65 8.65
N ILE A 62 3.28 -7.86 8.29
CA ILE A 62 3.08 -7.39 6.91
C ILE A 62 4.29 -6.59 6.44
N SER A 63 4.79 -5.66 7.26
CA SER A 63 5.95 -4.83 6.94
C SER A 63 7.21 -5.66 6.68
N ALA A 64 7.43 -6.75 7.41
CA ALA A 64 8.52 -7.68 7.15
C ALA A 64 8.40 -8.34 5.77
N ARG A 65 7.18 -8.71 5.34
CA ARG A 65 6.93 -9.23 3.99
C ARG A 65 7.12 -8.18 2.90
N LEU A 66 6.75 -6.93 3.17
CA LEU A 66 6.99 -5.81 2.25
C LEU A 66 8.48 -5.56 2.04
N LEU A 67 9.29 -5.56 3.11
CA LEU A 67 10.74 -5.44 3.03
C LEU A 67 11.36 -6.60 2.26
N TYR A 68 10.98 -7.84 2.61
CA TYR A 68 11.46 -9.03 1.91
C TYR A 68 11.16 -8.98 0.41
N SER A 69 10.00 -8.44 0.03
CA SER A 69 9.58 -8.37 -1.38
C SER A 69 10.21 -7.20 -2.14
N GLY A 70 10.91 -6.28 -1.47
CA GLY A 70 11.55 -5.11 -2.08
C GLY A 70 10.57 -4.02 -2.52
N VAL A 71 9.31 -4.06 -2.05
CA VAL A 71 8.26 -3.14 -2.53
C VAL A 71 8.07 -1.91 -1.65
N ALA A 72 8.76 -1.83 -0.51
CA ALA A 72 8.53 -0.76 0.45
C ALA A 72 9.74 -0.32 1.27
N ARG A 73 9.72 0.94 1.69
CA ARG A 73 10.52 1.44 2.82
C ARG A 73 9.70 1.44 4.10
N ILE A 74 10.29 0.94 5.18
CA ILE A 74 9.61 0.80 6.47
C ILE A 74 10.37 1.56 7.55
N PHE A 75 9.63 2.28 8.41
CA PHE A 75 10.15 2.78 9.68
C PHE A 75 9.02 2.88 10.72
N PRO A 76 9.32 2.74 12.03
CA PRO A 76 8.29 2.81 13.06
C PRO A 76 7.52 4.13 13.04
N ALA A 77 6.21 4.10 13.27
CA ALA A 77 5.40 5.33 13.32
C ALA A 77 5.90 6.34 14.37
N LYS A 78 6.41 5.86 15.52
CA LYS A 78 7.04 6.70 16.56
C LYS A 78 8.29 7.46 16.09
N LYS A 79 8.87 7.02 14.97
CA LYS A 79 10.05 7.59 14.35
C LYS A 79 9.70 8.46 13.14
N ALA A 80 8.42 8.68 12.85
CA ALA A 80 7.98 9.49 11.74
C ALA A 80 8.31 10.98 11.96
N SER A 81 8.87 11.59 10.93
CA SER A 81 9.07 13.03 10.82
C SER A 81 8.91 13.41 9.35
N ALA A 82 8.61 14.69 9.08
CA ALA A 82 8.48 15.18 7.69
C ALA A 82 9.70 14.79 6.85
N ARG A 83 10.91 15.06 7.37
CA ARG A 83 12.17 14.69 6.73
C ARG A 83 12.30 13.20 6.43
N ARG A 84 11.92 12.31 7.36
CA ARG A 84 12.02 10.86 7.13
C ARG A 84 11.02 10.36 6.09
N VAL A 85 9.81 10.91 6.11
CA VAL A 85 8.80 10.59 5.09
C VAL A 85 9.28 11.06 3.72
N GLU A 86 9.82 12.28 3.64
CA GLU A 86 10.40 12.85 2.42
C GLU A 86 11.56 12.01 1.88
N GLU A 87 12.54 11.68 2.71
CA GLU A 87 13.69 10.83 2.32
C GLU A 87 13.25 9.44 1.86
N ALA A 88 12.31 8.81 2.57
CA ALA A 88 11.80 7.49 2.20
C ALA A 88 10.99 7.52 0.90
N LEU A 89 10.11 8.50 0.74
CA LEU A 89 9.31 8.68 -0.46
C LEU A 89 10.18 9.05 -1.66
N GLY A 90 11.16 9.93 -1.47
CA GLY A 90 12.15 10.29 -2.49
C GLY A 90 12.86 9.06 -3.02
N LEU A 91 13.37 8.19 -2.13
CA LEU A 91 14.01 6.94 -2.55
C LEU A 91 13.05 6.02 -3.34
N VAL A 92 11.84 5.80 -2.82
CA VAL A 92 10.83 4.94 -3.48
C VAL A 92 10.46 5.45 -4.86
N LEU A 93 10.42 6.77 -5.05
CA LEU A 93 10.11 7.41 -6.34
C LEU A 93 11.31 7.43 -7.30
N SER A 94 12.54 7.52 -6.80
CA SER A 94 13.74 7.65 -7.64
C SER A 94 14.36 6.31 -8.03
N ASP A 95 14.29 5.30 -7.17
CA ASP A 95 14.88 3.99 -7.42
C ASP A 95 13.87 3.08 -8.16
N PRO A 96 14.12 2.75 -9.44
CA PRO A 96 13.19 1.96 -10.24
C PRO A 96 12.98 0.54 -9.68
N ALA A 97 13.87 0.03 -8.82
CA ALA A 97 13.73 -1.29 -8.20
C ALA A 97 12.41 -1.45 -7.44
N TYR A 98 11.92 -0.40 -6.76
CA TYR A 98 10.65 -0.44 -6.04
C TYR A 98 9.46 -0.60 -6.99
N ALA A 99 9.44 0.16 -8.08
CA ALA A 99 8.37 0.09 -9.06
C ALA A 99 8.40 -1.24 -9.83
N ILE A 100 9.59 -1.77 -10.12
CA ILE A 100 9.76 -3.10 -10.73
C ILE A 100 9.25 -4.19 -9.79
N ALA A 101 9.63 -4.15 -8.51
CA ALA A 101 9.17 -5.11 -7.51
C ALA A 101 7.65 -5.05 -7.32
N ALA A 102 7.07 -3.84 -7.25
CA ALA A 102 5.62 -3.66 -7.11
C ALA A 102 4.86 -4.21 -8.33
N ARG A 103 5.36 -3.97 -9.56
CA ARG A 103 4.77 -4.56 -10.79
C ARG A 103 4.91 -6.07 -10.85
N ARG A 104 5.99 -6.65 -10.33
CA ARG A 104 6.12 -8.10 -10.21
C ARG A 104 5.02 -8.68 -9.32
N ILE A 105 4.82 -8.10 -8.13
CA ILE A 105 3.75 -8.51 -7.22
C ILE A 105 2.36 -8.26 -7.83
N GLN A 106 2.16 -7.17 -8.57
CA GLN A 106 0.93 -6.93 -9.32
C GLN A 106 0.59 -8.09 -10.27
N SER A 107 1.57 -8.54 -11.06
CA SER A 107 1.39 -9.67 -11.97
C SER A 107 1.05 -10.96 -11.21
N GLU A 108 1.71 -11.22 -10.09
CA GLU A 108 1.42 -12.38 -9.23
C GLU A 108 -0.01 -12.32 -8.66
N ILE A 109 -0.45 -11.15 -8.17
CA ILE A 109 -1.83 -10.93 -7.69
C ILE A 109 -2.84 -11.16 -8.82
N THR A 110 -2.57 -10.60 -10.00
CA THR A 110 -3.46 -10.73 -11.17
C THR A 110 -3.61 -12.20 -11.60
N ALA A 111 -2.55 -12.98 -11.47
CA ALA A 111 -2.53 -14.40 -11.83
C ALA A 111 -3.13 -15.33 -10.74
N SER A 112 -3.56 -14.81 -9.59
CA SER A 112 -4.01 -15.63 -8.45
C SER A 112 -5.48 -16.10 -8.52
N GLY A 113 -6.15 -15.90 -9.65
CA GLY A 113 -7.53 -16.33 -9.92
C GLY A 113 -8.64 -15.57 -9.18
N GLY A 114 -8.28 -14.85 -8.11
CA GLY A 114 -9.15 -13.91 -7.42
C GLY A 114 -10.45 -14.55 -6.91
N VAL A 115 -11.54 -13.79 -7.00
CA VAL A 115 -12.84 -14.21 -6.44
C VAL A 115 -13.45 -15.41 -7.16
N SER A 116 -13.18 -15.58 -8.46
CA SER A 116 -13.72 -16.68 -9.25
C SER A 116 -13.12 -18.01 -8.80
N GLU A 117 -11.79 -18.10 -8.75
CA GLU A 117 -11.10 -19.31 -8.28
C GLU A 117 -11.44 -19.60 -6.81
N ALA A 118 -11.53 -18.57 -5.96
CA ALA A 118 -11.98 -18.74 -4.58
C ALA A 118 -13.38 -19.37 -4.49
N ALA A 119 -14.34 -18.91 -5.31
CA ALA A 119 -15.69 -19.47 -5.35
C ALA A 119 -15.70 -20.92 -5.82
N GLU A 120 -14.94 -21.26 -6.86
CA GLU A 120 -14.80 -22.62 -7.36
C GLU A 120 -14.22 -23.58 -6.31
N LEU A 121 -13.18 -23.15 -5.59
CA LEU A 121 -12.57 -23.92 -4.51
C LEU A 121 -13.57 -24.18 -3.38
N ILE A 122 -14.37 -23.19 -3.00
CA ILE A 122 -15.41 -23.33 -1.97
C ILE A 122 -16.47 -24.35 -2.42
N VAL A 123 -16.97 -24.23 -3.65
CA VAL A 123 -17.98 -25.17 -4.20
C VAL A 123 -17.42 -26.59 -4.26
N SER A 124 -16.18 -26.76 -4.73
CA SER A 124 -15.51 -28.07 -4.81
C SER A 124 -15.31 -28.70 -3.43
N ALA A 125 -14.98 -27.91 -2.41
CA ALA A 125 -14.81 -28.42 -1.05
C ALA A 125 -16.14 -28.85 -0.40
N VAL A 126 -17.23 -28.13 -0.67
CA VAL A 126 -18.55 -28.39 -0.08
C VAL A 126 -19.33 -29.48 -0.84
N GLY A 127 -19.14 -29.58 -2.17
CA GLY A 127 -19.81 -30.54 -3.04
C GLY A 127 -19.28 -31.98 -2.96
N ARG A 128 -18.20 -32.24 -2.22
CA ARG A 128 -17.68 -33.59 -1.92
C ARG A 128 -18.35 -34.21 -0.68
N ARG A 129 -19.68 -34.24 -0.65
CA ARG A 129 -20.45 -35.08 0.30
C ARG A 129 -21.08 -36.25 -0.42
#